data_AF-A0A9E4ZSR7-F1
#
_entry.id   AF-A0A9E4ZSR7-F1
#
_cell.length_a   1.000
_cell.length_b   1.000
_cell.length_c   1.000
_cell.angle_alpha   90.00
_cell.angle_beta   90.00
_cell.angle_gamma   90.00
#
_symmetry.space_group_name_H-M   'P 1'
#
loop_
_entity.id
_entity.type
_entity.pdbx_description
1 polymer ?
#
loop_
_entity_poly.entity_id
_entity_poly.type
_entity_poly.pdbx_seq_one_letter_code
_entity_poly.pdbx_strand_id
1 'polypeptide(L)'
;MNKSIFMMLSVLFMVFVGFQFAEPAAAVKVVDHGTKYGWDGQDDTWAKLTWKTYQYNNNFLKIYRTFYTKNPKTKKYVLNSHESFTLAKVTKNSIKITYRSDAGIGPVMNIFYDKTKLTAAQYYWRVFKHEITVI
;
A
#
# COMPACT_ATOMS: atom_id res chain seq x y z
N MET A 1 49.42 -4.03 -23.47
CA MET A 1 48.05 -3.56 -23.16
C MET A 1 48.15 -2.15 -22.60
N ASN A 2 47.51 -1.16 -23.24
CA ASN A 2 47.73 0.25 -22.90
C ASN A 2 47.07 0.58 -21.55
N LYS A 3 47.85 0.99 -20.55
CA LYS A 3 47.38 1.17 -19.15
C LYS A 3 46.19 2.16 -19.06
N SER A 4 46.14 3.11 -19.98
CA SER A 4 45.05 4.10 -20.10
C SER A 4 43.70 3.49 -20.48
N ILE A 5 43.70 2.43 -21.30
CA ILE A 5 42.45 1.75 -21.73
C ILE A 5 41.84 0.99 -20.55
N PHE A 6 42.69 0.36 -19.72
CA PHE A 6 42.23 -0.38 -18.55
C PHE A 6 41.61 0.55 -17.51
N MET A 7 42.23 1.70 -17.27
CA MET A 7 41.71 2.70 -16.33
C MET A 7 40.36 3.28 -16.81
N MET A 8 40.21 3.53 -18.11
CA MET A 8 38.94 4.00 -18.69
C MET A 8 37.82 2.96 -18.55
N LEU A 9 38.11 1.68 -18.79
CA LEU A 9 37.14 0.59 -18.63
C LEU A 9 36.72 0.40 -17.16
N SER A 10 37.65 0.52 -16.22
CA SER A 10 37.36 0.42 -14.78
C SER A 10 36.41 1.53 -14.31
N VAL A 11 36.63 2.77 -14.77
CA VAL A 11 35.75 3.91 -14.44
C VAL A 11 34.36 3.70 -15.03
N LEU A 12 34.27 3.24 -16.28
CA LEU A 12 32.99 2.95 -16.93
C LEU A 12 32.22 1.86 -16.16
N PHE A 13 32.91 0.81 -15.75
CA PHE A 13 32.30 -0.31 -15.02
C PHE A 13 31.77 0.13 -13.64
N MET A 14 32.50 0.97 -12.91
CA MET A 14 32.02 1.52 -11.63
C MET A 14 30.76 2.39 -11.80
N VAL A 15 30.68 3.17 -12.88
CA VAL A 15 29.48 3.96 -13.20
C VAL A 15 28.28 3.06 -13.51
N PHE A 16 28.45 2.00 -14.30
CA PHE A 16 27.37 1.06 -14.60
C PHE A 16 26.89 0.28 -13.37
N VAL A 17 27.81 -0.14 -12.49
CA VAL A 17 27.47 -0.79 -11.23
C VAL A 17 26.73 0.19 -10.31
N GLY A 18 27.17 1.45 -10.23
CA GLY A 18 26.48 2.51 -9.46
C GLY A 18 25.03 2.75 -9.93
N PHE A 19 24.78 2.72 -11.24
CA PHE A 19 23.42 2.86 -11.80
C PHE A 19 22.52 1.63 -11.55
N GLN A 20 23.06 0.43 -11.38
CA GLN A 20 22.27 -0.76 -11.05
C GLN A 20 21.83 -0.80 -9.58
N PHE A 21 22.59 -0.17 -8.67
CA PHE A 21 22.27 -0.07 -7.24
C PHE A 21 21.54 1.21 -6.85
N ALA A 22 21.44 2.18 -7.76
CA ALA A 22 20.47 3.26 -7.62
C ALA A 22 19.07 2.67 -7.82
N GLU A 23 18.50 2.10 -6.75
CA GLU A 23 17.05 1.85 -6.72
C GLU A 23 16.39 3.15 -7.14
N PRO A 24 15.52 3.15 -8.17
CA PRO A 24 14.85 4.38 -8.56
C PRO A 24 14.15 4.91 -7.32
N ALA A 25 14.51 6.13 -6.91
CA ALA A 25 13.78 6.90 -5.91
C ALA A 25 12.40 7.18 -6.52
N ALA A 26 11.55 6.15 -6.53
CA ALA A 26 10.27 6.20 -7.18
C ALA A 26 9.43 7.16 -6.37
N ALA A 27 9.12 8.31 -6.97
CA ALA A 27 8.29 9.32 -6.36
C ALA A 27 6.95 8.68 -5.96
N VAL A 28 6.72 8.61 -4.65
CA VAL A 28 5.48 8.05 -4.11
C VAL A 28 4.34 8.97 -4.49
N LYS A 29 3.35 8.45 -5.22
CA LYS A 29 2.16 9.21 -5.63
C LYS A 29 0.95 8.74 -4.84
N VAL A 30 0.18 9.67 -4.28
CA VAL A 30 -1.18 9.37 -3.81
C VAL A 30 -2.09 9.22 -5.05
N VAL A 31 -2.69 8.05 -5.22
CA VAL A 31 -3.49 7.71 -6.42
C VAL A 31 -4.97 7.54 -6.14
N ASP A 32 -5.35 7.32 -4.87
CA ASP A 32 -6.75 7.31 -4.43
C ASP A 32 -6.81 7.77 -2.98
N HIS A 33 -7.90 8.42 -2.62
CA HIS A 33 -8.20 8.81 -1.25
C HIS A 33 -9.68 9.12 -1.11
N GLY A 34 -10.21 8.99 0.08
CA GLY A 34 -11.60 9.31 0.31
C GLY A 34 -12.03 9.20 1.76
N THR A 35 -13.31 9.52 1.96
CA THR A 35 -14.00 9.36 3.23
C THR A 35 -15.37 8.78 2.94
N LYS A 36 -15.79 7.78 3.71
CA LYS A 36 -17.12 7.19 3.67
C LYS A 36 -17.71 7.17 5.07
N TYR A 37 -19.01 7.33 5.15
CA TYR A 37 -19.79 7.24 6.38
C TYR A 37 -20.74 6.06 6.25
N GLY A 38 -20.91 5.32 7.34
CA GLY A 38 -21.77 4.15 7.41
C GLY A 38 -22.44 4.08 8.77
N TRP A 39 -23.55 3.37 8.83
CA TRP A 39 -24.22 3.05 10.09
C TRP A 39 -23.69 1.70 10.60
N ASP A 40 -23.09 1.69 11.79
CA ASP A 40 -22.41 0.53 12.37
C ASP A 40 -23.42 -0.53 12.87
N GLY A 41 -24.62 -0.10 13.26
CA GLY A 41 -25.73 -0.99 13.62
C GLY A 41 -25.55 -1.79 14.92
N GLN A 42 -24.32 -2.14 15.30
CA GLN A 42 -24.02 -2.85 16.56
C GLN A 42 -24.24 -1.95 17.78
N ASP A 43 -23.78 -0.70 17.73
CA ASP A 43 -23.84 0.23 18.87
C ASP A 43 -24.83 1.39 18.67
N ASP A 44 -25.72 1.32 17.66
CA ASP A 44 -26.58 2.45 17.27
C ASP A 44 -25.76 3.73 16.95
N THR A 45 -24.57 3.55 16.35
CA THR A 45 -23.65 4.65 16.03
C THR A 45 -23.30 4.73 14.54
N TRP A 46 -22.88 5.93 14.13
CA TRP A 46 -22.29 6.16 12.81
C TRP A 46 -20.79 5.87 12.84
N ALA A 47 -20.30 5.14 11.86
CA ALA A 47 -18.89 4.96 11.58
C ALA A 47 -18.43 5.90 10.46
N LYS A 48 -17.18 6.32 10.52
CA LYS A 48 -16.47 7.05 9.46
C LYS A 48 -15.20 6.29 9.13
N LEU A 49 -15.01 6.05 7.85
CA LEU A 49 -13.80 5.46 7.29
C LEU A 49 -13.11 6.48 6.40
N THR A 50 -11.81 6.65 6.58
CA THR A 50 -10.96 7.42 5.65
C THR A 50 -9.88 6.54 5.09
N TRP A 51 -9.51 6.71 3.82
CA TRP A 51 -8.40 5.98 3.23
C TRP A 51 -7.49 6.86 2.37
N LYS A 52 -6.24 6.43 2.24
CA LYS A 52 -5.25 6.96 1.29
C LYS A 52 -4.46 5.81 0.68
N THR A 53 -4.33 5.84 -0.63
CA THR A 53 -3.60 4.84 -1.43
C THR A 53 -2.37 5.49 -2.05
N TYR A 54 -1.21 4.95 -1.73
CA TYR A 54 0.10 5.37 -2.20
C TYR A 54 0.62 4.35 -3.21
N GLN A 55 0.91 4.81 -4.42
CA GLN A 55 1.56 4.03 -5.46
C GLN A 55 3.03 4.41 -5.52
N TYR A 56 3.90 3.43 -5.25
CA TYR A 56 5.35 3.60 -5.37
C TYR A 56 5.80 3.22 -6.79
N ASN A 57 5.19 2.18 -7.37
CA ASN A 57 5.32 1.83 -8.78
C ASN A 57 4.11 0.99 -9.22
N ASN A 58 4.04 0.58 -10.48
CA ASN A 58 2.91 -0.20 -11.01
C ASN A 58 2.69 -1.55 -10.30
N ASN A 59 3.74 -2.11 -9.71
CA ASN A 59 3.78 -3.41 -9.06
C ASN A 59 3.72 -3.33 -7.53
N PHE A 60 3.64 -2.12 -6.96
CA PHE A 60 3.64 -1.93 -5.51
C PHE A 60 2.78 -0.74 -5.08
N LEU A 61 1.77 -1.02 -4.26
CA LEU A 61 0.94 -0.02 -3.59
C LEU A 61 0.81 -0.32 -2.09
N LYS A 62 0.64 0.76 -1.32
CA LYS A 62 0.20 0.70 0.08
C LYS A 62 -1.07 1.51 0.26
N ILE A 63 -2.00 0.97 1.01
CA ILE A 63 -3.27 1.58 1.36
C ILE A 63 -3.29 1.73 2.86
N TYR A 64 -3.70 2.88 3.35
CA TYR A 64 -3.92 3.16 4.76
C TYR A 64 -5.39 3.49 4.96
N ARG A 65 -6.02 2.85 5.94
CA ARG A 65 -7.39 3.10 6.36
C ARG A 65 -7.38 3.54 7.81
N THR A 66 -8.30 4.42 8.15
CA THR A 66 -8.53 4.86 9.52
C THR A 66 -10.02 4.84 9.78
N PHE A 67 -10.41 4.13 10.82
CA PHE A 67 -11.77 3.98 11.26
C PHE A 67 -12.03 4.86 12.45
N TYR A 68 -13.20 5.48 12.46
CA TYR A 68 -13.69 6.29 13.54
C TYR A 68 -15.12 5.88 13.88
N THR A 69 -15.44 5.86 15.16
CA THR A 69 -16.80 5.64 15.65
C THR A 69 -17.34 6.94 16.24
N LYS A 70 -18.60 7.27 15.96
CA LYS A 70 -19.24 8.47 16.49
C LYS A 70 -19.65 8.24 17.94
N ASN A 71 -19.06 8.99 18.86
CA ASN A 71 -19.45 8.93 20.26
C ASN A 71 -20.90 9.47 20.42
N PRO A 72 -21.83 8.69 20.99
CA PRO A 72 -23.23 9.08 21.08
C PRO A 72 -23.48 10.27 22.03
N LYS A 73 -22.61 10.47 23.03
CA LYS A 73 -22.72 11.56 24.01
C LYS A 73 -22.18 12.88 23.46
N THR A 74 -20.97 12.85 22.90
CA THR A 74 -20.29 14.08 22.42
C THR A 74 -20.59 14.41 20.95
N LYS A 75 -21.20 13.47 20.22
CA LYS A 75 -21.48 13.52 18.77
C LYS A 75 -20.23 13.69 17.90
N LYS A 76 -19.03 13.54 18.46
CA LYS A 76 -17.73 13.62 17.76
C LYS A 76 -17.26 12.24 17.32
N TYR A 77 -16.53 12.18 16.21
CA TYR A 77 -15.85 10.97 15.76
C TYR A 77 -14.57 10.76 16.58
N VAL A 78 -14.44 9.57 17.15
CA VAL A 78 -13.26 9.14 17.92
C VAL A 78 -12.55 8.07 17.11
N LEU A 79 -11.23 8.13 17.05
CA LEU A 79 -10.40 7.13 16.40
C LEU A 79 -10.69 5.75 17.02
N ASN A 80 -10.97 4.77 16.18
CA ASN A 80 -11.18 3.38 16.57
C ASN A 80 -9.93 2.55 16.25
N SER A 81 -9.54 2.50 14.97
CA SER A 81 -8.40 1.69 14.52
C SER A 81 -7.76 2.22 13.24
N HIS A 82 -6.55 1.73 12.97
CA HIS A 82 -5.83 1.87 11.72
C HIS A 82 -5.65 0.50 11.07
N GLU A 83 -5.84 0.49 9.75
CA GLU A 83 -5.48 -0.66 8.94
C GLU A 83 -4.55 -0.24 7.82
N SER A 84 -3.73 -1.18 7.37
CA SER A 84 -2.97 -1.01 6.14
C SER A 84 -2.98 -2.27 5.29
N PHE A 85 -3.04 -2.06 3.99
CA PHE A 85 -2.90 -3.12 2.99
C PHE A 85 -1.69 -2.82 2.13
N THR A 86 -0.85 -3.81 1.88
CA THR A 86 0.23 -3.74 0.88
C THR A 86 -0.08 -4.70 -0.25
N LEU A 87 -0.16 -4.19 -1.47
CA LEU A 87 -0.32 -4.97 -2.69
C LEU A 87 1.00 -4.99 -3.44
N ALA A 88 1.61 -6.18 -3.55
CA ALA A 88 2.91 -6.36 -4.19
C ALA A 88 2.84 -7.45 -5.25
N LYS A 89 3.14 -7.12 -6.50
CA LYS A 89 3.30 -8.10 -7.58
C LYS A 89 4.61 -8.86 -7.36
N VAL A 90 4.52 -10.12 -6.91
CA VAL A 90 5.69 -10.92 -6.52
C VAL A 90 6.16 -11.87 -7.61
N THR A 91 5.26 -12.32 -8.48
CA THR A 91 5.61 -13.10 -9.68
C THR A 91 4.72 -12.66 -10.85
N LYS A 92 5.02 -13.14 -12.06
CA LYS A 92 4.20 -12.88 -13.26
C LYS A 92 2.71 -13.21 -13.06
N ASN A 93 2.40 -14.25 -12.27
CA ASN A 93 1.06 -14.78 -12.08
C ASN A 93 0.56 -14.70 -10.63
N SER A 94 1.23 -13.97 -9.74
CA SER A 94 0.82 -13.87 -8.33
C SER A 94 1.02 -12.47 -7.76
N ILE A 95 0.04 -12.01 -7.00
CA ILE A 95 0.12 -10.80 -6.17
C ILE A 95 0.05 -11.20 -4.69
N LYS A 96 0.92 -10.60 -3.88
CA LYS A 96 0.92 -10.73 -2.42
C LYS A 96 0.12 -9.58 -1.83
N ILE A 97 -0.79 -9.90 -0.93
CA ILE A 97 -1.60 -8.95 -0.17
C ILE A 97 -1.21 -9.10 1.29
N THR A 98 -0.73 -8.02 1.92
CA THR A 98 -0.41 -8.01 3.35
C THR A 98 -1.36 -7.06 4.04
N TYR A 99 -2.19 -7.57 4.93
CA TYR A 99 -3.07 -6.80 5.79
C TYR A 99 -2.42 -6.65 7.16
N ARG A 100 -2.51 -5.44 7.73
CA ARG A 100 -2.14 -5.14 9.11
C ARG A 100 -3.23 -4.30 9.75
N SER A 101 -3.59 -4.63 10.98
CA SER A 101 -4.52 -3.85 11.79
C SER A 101 -3.99 -3.71 13.20
N ASP A 102 -4.20 -2.54 13.80
CA ASP A 102 -3.94 -2.31 15.22
C ASP A 102 -5.21 -2.51 16.09
N ALA A 103 -6.32 -2.94 15.50
CA ALA A 103 -7.54 -3.24 16.24
C ALA A 103 -7.35 -4.50 17.11
N GLY A 104 -7.81 -4.43 18.37
CA GLY A 104 -7.86 -5.57 19.30
C GLY A 104 -6.65 -5.71 20.22
N ILE A 105 -6.39 -6.94 20.71
CA ILE A 105 -5.33 -7.27 21.68
C ILE A 105 -3.97 -7.44 20.96
N GLY A 106 -3.56 -6.41 20.23
CA GLY A 106 -2.27 -6.36 19.53
C GLY A 106 -2.39 -6.41 18.00
N PRO A 107 -1.29 -6.08 17.29
CA PRO A 107 -1.30 -5.93 15.85
C PRO A 107 -1.51 -7.28 15.14
N VAL A 108 -2.59 -7.38 14.37
CA VAL A 108 -2.87 -8.55 13.53
C VAL A 108 -2.20 -8.36 12.18
N MET A 109 -1.46 -9.36 11.70
CA MET A 109 -0.90 -9.38 10.35
C MET A 109 -1.37 -10.63 9.60
N ASN A 110 -2.05 -10.42 8.48
CA ASN A 110 -2.46 -11.50 7.58
C ASN A 110 -1.78 -11.34 6.22
N ILE A 111 -1.37 -12.46 5.62
CA ILE A 111 -0.70 -12.49 4.32
C ILE A 111 -1.47 -13.44 3.41
N PHE A 112 -1.89 -12.93 2.26
CA PHE A 112 -2.61 -13.68 1.23
C PHE A 112 -1.88 -13.59 -0.11
N TYR A 113 -2.15 -14.56 -0.99
CA TYR A 113 -1.63 -14.59 -2.34
C TYR A 113 -2.76 -14.88 -3.32
N ASP A 114 -2.97 -13.98 -4.27
CA ASP A 114 -3.96 -14.16 -5.32
C ASP A 114 -3.27 -14.46 -6.65
N LYS A 115 -3.79 -15.47 -7.36
CA LYS A 115 -3.31 -15.80 -8.71
C LYS A 115 -3.86 -14.79 -9.70
N THR A 116 -3.00 -13.94 -10.24
CA THR A 116 -3.38 -12.93 -11.23
C THR A 116 -2.19 -12.51 -12.10
N LYS A 117 -2.46 -12.14 -13.34
CA LYS A 117 -1.46 -11.55 -14.26
C LYS A 117 -1.39 -10.02 -14.16
N LEU A 118 -2.36 -9.39 -13.48
CA LEU A 118 -2.43 -7.94 -13.31
C LEU A 118 -1.25 -7.41 -12.49
N THR A 119 -0.82 -6.18 -12.77
CA THR A 119 0.07 -5.43 -11.86
C THR A 119 -0.67 -5.05 -10.59
N ALA A 120 0.03 -4.62 -9.54
CA ALA A 120 -0.62 -4.22 -8.30
C ALA A 120 -1.58 -3.03 -8.50
N ALA A 121 -1.21 -2.05 -9.33
CA ALA A 121 -2.06 -0.92 -9.67
C ALA A 121 -3.34 -1.35 -10.41
N GLN A 122 -3.21 -2.26 -11.38
CA GLN A 122 -4.37 -2.78 -12.12
C GLN A 122 -5.27 -3.62 -11.22
N TYR A 123 -4.68 -4.46 -10.36
CA TYR A 123 -5.41 -5.28 -9.41
C TYR A 123 -6.18 -4.42 -8.42
N TYR A 124 -5.55 -3.36 -7.91
CA TYR A 124 -6.18 -2.38 -7.04
C TYR A 124 -7.48 -1.83 -7.65
N TRP A 125 -7.41 -1.23 -8.84
CA TRP A 125 -8.57 -0.57 -9.44
C TRP A 125 -9.68 -1.53 -9.88
N ARG A 126 -9.31 -2.74 -10.33
CA ARG A 126 -10.28 -3.69 -10.92
C ARG A 126 -10.86 -4.67 -9.92
N VAL A 127 -10.11 -5.01 -8.89
CA VAL A 127 -10.48 -6.07 -7.94
C VAL A 127 -10.51 -5.50 -6.53
N PHE A 128 -9.43 -4.90 -6.03
CA PHE A 128 -9.31 -4.65 -4.59
C PHE A 128 -10.02 -3.38 -4.09
N LYS A 129 -10.33 -2.40 -4.95
CA LYS A 129 -10.83 -1.08 -4.53
C LYS A 129 -12.10 -1.16 -3.66
N HIS A 130 -13.03 -2.05 -4.01
CA HIS A 130 -14.29 -2.16 -3.30
C HIS A 130 -14.10 -2.57 -1.84
N GLU A 131 -13.19 -3.51 -1.56
CA GLU A 131 -12.84 -3.99 -0.21
C GLU A 131 -12.40 -2.85 0.73
N ILE A 132 -11.69 -1.86 0.19
CA ILE A 132 -11.17 -0.73 0.96
C ILE A 132 -12.29 0.20 1.42
N THR A 133 -13.44 0.19 0.73
CA THR A 133 -14.56 1.10 0.97
C THR A 133 -15.70 0.46 1.77
N VAL A 134 -15.52 -0.78 2.23
CA VAL A 134 -16.51 -1.47 3.09
C VAL A 134 -16.39 -0.91 4.51
N ILE A 135 -17.51 -0.47 5.08
CA ILE A 135 -17.64 -0.08 6.48
C ILE A 135 -18.44 -1.19 7.15
#